data_AF-A0A315TDQ2-F1
#
_entry.id   AF-A0A315TDQ2-F1
#
_cell.length_a   1.000
_cell.length_b   1.000
_cell.length_c   1.000
_cell.angle_alpha   90.00
_cell.angle_beta   90.00
_cell.angle_gamma   90.00
#
_symmetry.space_group_name_H-M   'P 1'
#
loop_
_entity.id
_entity.type
_entity.pdbx_description
1 polymer ?
#
loop_
_entity_poly.entity_id
_entity_poly.type
_entity_poly.pdbx_seq_one_letter_code
_entity_poly.pdbx_strand_id
1 'polypeptide(L)'
;MASTAVAGDEDAVARKADEFGKGGYAPEVVEATLDPNAPIGPQGILFRFNDYQKQLLKESADADRRSQQKLLESIIWPELERRKAERNQ
;
A
#
# COMPACT_ATOMS: atom_id res chain seq x y z
N MET A 1 -36.97 -45.00 -20.85
CA MET A 1 -36.83 -44.97 -19.38
C MET A 1 -35.71 -43.99 -19.07
N ALA A 2 -36.06 -42.91 -18.36
CA ALA A 2 -35.23 -41.75 -18.06
C ALA A 2 -34.20 -42.01 -16.94
N SER A 3 -33.12 -41.22 -16.90
CA SER A 3 -32.63 -40.47 -15.72
C SER A 3 -31.28 -39.79 -16.09
N THR A 4 -31.24 -38.53 -16.53
CA THR A 4 -31.01 -37.30 -15.72
C THR A 4 -29.96 -37.41 -14.61
N ALA A 5 -28.89 -36.62 -14.75
CA ALA A 5 -28.41 -35.61 -13.79
C ALA A 5 -26.86 -35.59 -13.66
N VAL A 6 -26.17 -34.93 -14.60
CA VAL A 6 -24.78 -34.49 -14.42
C VAL A 6 -24.70 -33.01 -14.80
N ALA A 7 -25.48 -32.17 -14.12
CA ALA A 7 -25.55 -30.73 -14.40
C ALA A 7 -25.75 -29.87 -13.14
N GLY A 8 -25.39 -30.40 -11.96
CA GLY A 8 -25.74 -29.79 -10.67
C GLY A 8 -24.60 -29.11 -9.91
N ASP A 9 -23.33 -29.45 -10.15
CA ASP A 9 -22.24 -29.08 -9.23
C ASP A 9 -21.34 -27.94 -9.74
N GLU A 10 -21.12 -27.81 -11.05
CA GLU A 10 -20.23 -26.76 -11.59
C GLU A 10 -20.85 -25.35 -11.42
N ASP A 11 -22.17 -25.28 -11.41
CA ASP A 11 -22.94 -24.04 -11.32
C ASP A 11 -22.98 -23.48 -9.88
N ALA A 12 -22.80 -24.36 -8.88
CA ALA A 12 -22.70 -23.97 -7.47
C ALA A 12 -21.33 -23.36 -7.15
N VAL A 13 -20.26 -23.86 -7.78
CA VAL A 13 -18.90 -23.33 -7.64
C VAL A 13 -18.76 -21.98 -8.36
N ALA A 14 -19.37 -21.84 -9.55
CA ALA A 14 -19.39 -20.58 -10.29
C ALA A 14 -20.12 -19.47 -9.53
N ARG A 15 -21.27 -19.76 -8.92
CA ARG A 15 -22.01 -18.78 -8.10
C ARG A 15 -21.25 -18.36 -6.84
N LYS A 16 -20.49 -19.27 -6.22
CA LYS A 16 -19.67 -18.98 -5.03
C LYS A 16 -18.46 -18.10 -5.35
N ALA A 17 -17.88 -18.27 -6.55
CA ALA A 17 -16.79 -17.42 -7.03
C ALA A 17 -17.25 -15.98 -7.32
N ASP A 18 -18.47 -15.82 -7.84
CA ASP A 18 -19.09 -14.51 -8.11
C ASP A 18 -19.40 -13.72 -6.83
N GLU A 19 -19.68 -14.42 -5.73
CA GLU A 19 -19.88 -13.83 -4.40
C GLU A 19 -18.55 -13.39 -3.75
N PHE A 20 -17.48 -14.15 -3.95
CA PHE A 20 -16.12 -13.79 -3.49
C PHE A 20 -15.49 -12.62 -4.25
N GLY A 21 -15.89 -12.39 -5.51
CA GLY A 21 -15.39 -11.29 -6.33
C GLY A 21 -16.03 -9.92 -6.04
N LYS A 22 -17.17 -9.89 -5.34
CA LYS A 22 -17.89 -8.65 -4.99
C LYS A 22 -17.53 -8.08 -3.62
N GLY A 23 -16.88 -8.87 -2.77
CA GLY A 23 -16.33 -8.43 -1.49
C GLY A 23 -15.02 -7.68 -1.67
N GLY A 24 -15.04 -6.59 -2.43
CA GLY A 24 -13.95 -5.64 -2.40
C GLY A 24 -13.81 -5.13 -0.97
N TYR A 25 -12.79 -5.61 -0.25
CA TYR A 25 -12.20 -4.82 0.82
C TYR A 25 -11.59 -3.58 0.16
N ALA A 26 -12.43 -2.63 -0.24
CA ALA A 26 -12.05 -1.24 -0.15
C ALA A 26 -12.01 -0.99 1.35
N PRO A 27 -10.84 -0.95 2.01
CA PRO A 27 -10.81 -0.48 3.39
C PRO A 27 -11.56 0.84 3.37
N GLU A 28 -12.59 0.96 4.23
CA GLU A 28 -13.23 2.25 4.45
C GLU A 28 -12.09 3.24 4.66
N VAL A 29 -11.94 4.19 3.74
CA VAL A 29 -10.95 5.24 3.86
C VAL A 29 -11.50 6.12 4.95
N VAL A 30 -11.29 5.71 6.20
CA VAL A 30 -11.39 6.61 7.33
C VAL A 30 -10.32 7.63 7.05
N GLU A 31 -10.74 8.79 6.52
CA GLU A 31 -9.88 9.95 6.37
C GLU A 31 -9.47 10.37 7.78
N ALA A 32 -8.43 9.72 8.29
CA ALA A 32 -7.82 10.08 9.54
C ALA A 32 -7.42 11.55 9.40
N THR A 33 -7.96 12.38 10.29
CA THR A 33 -7.60 13.79 10.32
C THR A 33 -6.08 13.88 10.52
N LEU A 34 -5.37 14.34 9.49
CA LEU A 34 -3.93 14.45 9.50
C LEU A 34 -3.55 15.67 10.35
N ASP A 35 -3.14 15.45 11.60
CA ASP A 35 -2.58 16.49 12.47
C ASP A 35 -1.06 16.64 12.19
N PRO A 36 -0.60 17.78 11.67
CA PRO A 36 0.83 18.02 11.42
C PRO A 36 1.67 18.08 12.70
N ASN A 37 1.04 18.26 13.87
CA ASN A 37 1.72 18.28 15.17
C ASN A 37 1.61 16.94 15.93
N ALA A 38 1.07 15.90 15.28
CA ALA A 38 0.99 14.58 15.89
C ALA A 38 2.38 14.10 16.33
N PRO A 39 2.50 13.48 17.51
CA PRO A 39 3.78 12.96 17.97
C PRO A 39 4.28 11.88 17.00
N ILE A 40 5.61 11.81 16.84
CA ILE A 40 6.24 10.74 16.05
C ILE A 40 5.93 9.41 16.73
N GLY A 41 5.17 8.56 16.03
CA GLY A 41 4.77 7.26 16.53
C GLY A 41 5.95 6.28 16.66
N PRO A 42 5.83 5.25 17.51
CA PRO A 42 6.89 4.25 17.71
C PRO A 42 7.08 3.31 16.51
N GLN A 43 6.12 3.27 15.58
CA GLN A 43 6.15 2.38 14.42
C GLN A 43 6.58 3.15 13.18
N GLY A 44 7.81 2.89 12.73
CA GLY A 44 8.27 3.34 11.41
C GLY A 44 7.65 2.50 10.28
N ILE A 45 7.63 3.06 9.07
CA ILE A 45 7.25 2.32 7.87
C ILE A 45 8.44 1.50 7.38
N LEU A 46 8.24 0.21 7.15
CA LEU A 46 9.28 -0.66 6.62
C LEU A 46 9.40 -0.47 5.10
N PHE A 47 10.55 0.00 4.64
CA PHE A 47 10.89 0.05 3.22
C PHE A 47 11.52 -1.27 2.76
N ARG A 48 11.00 -1.81 1.65
CA ARG A 48 11.62 -2.96 0.98
C ARG A 48 12.48 -2.46 -0.17
N PHE A 49 13.76 -2.84 -0.16
CA PHE A 49 14.72 -2.48 -1.20
C PHE A 49 15.38 -3.74 -1.77
N ASN A 50 15.61 -3.75 -3.07
CA ASN A 50 16.58 -4.66 -3.66
C ASN A 50 18.02 -4.20 -3.34
N ASP A 51 19.02 -5.03 -3.62
CA ASP A 51 20.40 -4.74 -3.21
C ASP A 51 20.99 -3.50 -3.91
N TYR A 52 20.63 -3.28 -5.17
CA TYR A 52 21.01 -2.07 -5.90
C TYR A 52 20.46 -0.81 -5.22
N GLN A 53 19.17 -0.79 -4.88
CA GLN A 53 18.52 0.33 -4.19
C GLN A 53 19.12 0.60 -2.82
N LYS A 54 19.49 -0.46 -2.06
CA LYS A 54 20.18 -0.30 -0.77
C LYS A 54 21.54 0.37 -0.95
N GLN A 55 22.31 -0.06 -1.95
CA GLN A 55 23.63 0.51 -2.21
C GLN A 55 23.51 1.98 -2.64
N LEU A 56 22.58 2.28 -3.55
CA LEU A 56 22.33 3.66 -3.98
C LEU A 56 21.93 4.57 -2.82
N LEU A 57 21.04 4.09 -1.94
CA LEU A 57 20.63 4.83 -0.74
C LEU A 57 21.81 5.09 0.19
N LYS A 58 22.67 4.09 0.39
CA LYS A 58 23.87 4.22 1.24
C LYS A 58 24.84 5.26 0.67
N GLU A 59 25.21 5.14 -0.60
CA GLU A 59 26.13 6.06 -1.27
C GLU A 59 25.62 7.51 -1.23
N SER A 60 24.32 7.69 -1.46
CA SER A 60 23.68 9.01 -1.40
C SER A 60 23.68 9.58 0.01
N ALA A 61 23.37 8.76 1.03
CA ALA A 61 23.36 9.19 2.42
C ALA A 61 24.76 9.58 2.92
N ASP A 62 25.78 8.83 2.49
CA ASP A 62 27.18 9.09 2.81
C ASP A 62 27.66 10.40 2.17
N ALA A 63 27.32 10.64 0.89
CA ALA A 63 27.62 11.90 0.20
C ALA A 63 26.98 13.11 0.90
N ASP A 64 25.74 12.96 1.38
CA ASP A 64 24.96 13.99 2.06
C ASP A 64 25.30 14.15 3.55
N ARG A 65 26.21 13.33 4.09
CA ARG A 65 26.60 13.28 5.52
C ARG A 65 25.40 13.16 6.47
N ARG A 66 24.41 12.34 6.10
CA ARG A 66 23.20 12.10 6.92
C ARG A 66 22.89 10.61 7.03
N SER A 67 22.03 10.25 7.99
CA SER A 67 21.55 8.87 8.06
C SER A 67 20.64 8.54 6.87
N GLN A 68 20.60 7.27 6.45
CA GLN A 68 19.71 6.81 5.39
C GLN A 68 18.24 7.11 5.69
N GLN A 69 17.82 6.97 6.96
CA GLN A 69 16.48 7.35 7.40
C GLN A 69 16.20 8.84 7.16
N LYS A 70 17.13 9.73 7.51
CA LYS A 70 16.95 11.16 7.30
C LYS A 70 16.95 11.54 5.83
N LEU A 71 17.74 10.85 5.00
CA LEU A 71 17.68 11.02 3.56
C LEU A 71 16.31 10.62 3.01
N LEU A 72 15.79 9.45 3.40
CA LEU A 72 14.45 8.98 3.01
C LEU A 72 13.36 9.99 3.43
N GLU A 73 13.38 10.44 4.69
CA GLU A 73 12.44 11.46 5.18
C GLU A 73 12.51 12.74 4.34
N SER A 74 13.72 13.21 4.00
CA SER A 74 13.90 14.42 3.19
C SER A 74 13.43 14.30 1.74
N ILE A 75 13.34 13.08 1.20
CA ILE A 75 12.83 12.82 -0.14
C ILE A 75 11.30 12.61 -0.11
N ILE A 76 10.79 11.87 0.89
CA ILE A 76 9.40 11.43 0.94
C ILE A 76 8.46 12.55 1.38
N TRP A 77 8.80 13.34 2.41
CA TRP A 77 7.89 14.37 2.92
C TRP A 77 7.50 15.42 1.88
N PRO A 78 8.44 16.03 1.13
CA PRO A 78 8.07 17.00 0.11
C PRO A 78 7.17 16.41 -0.98
N GLU A 79 7.38 15.14 -1.35
CA GLU A 79 6.56 14.47 -2.36
C GLU A 79 5.14 14.17 -1.86
N LEU A 80 4.97 13.79 -0.60
CA LEU A 80 3.65 13.58 -0.01
C LEU A 80 2.89 14.90 0.15
N GLU A 81 3.57 15.97 0.56
CA GLU A 81 3.00 17.32 0.65
C GLU A 81 2.55 17.81 -0.73
N ARG A 82 3.38 17.64 -1.77
CA ARG A 82 3.05 17.96 -3.16
C ARG A 82 1.78 17.25 -3.62
N ARG A 83 1.71 15.93 -3.43
CA ARG A 83 0.51 15.13 -3.80
C ARG A 83 -0.73 15.51 -3.00
N LYS A 84 -0.59 15.95 -1.74
CA LYS A 84 -1.71 16.46 -0.95
C LYS A 84 -2.21 17.78 -1.52
N ALA A 85 -1.31 18.70 -1.88
CA ALA A 85 -1.67 19.97 -2.49
C ALA A 85 -2.40 19.77 -3.83
N GLU A 86 -1.90 18.88 -4.69
CA GLU A 86 -2.49 18.58 -6.01
C GLU A 86 -3.90 17.97 -5.93
N ARG A 87 -4.21 17.21 -4.86
CA ARG A 87 -5.56 16.63 -4.65
C ARG A 87 -6.58 17.62 -4.08
N ASN A 88 -6.10 18.69 -3.46
CA ASN A 88 -6.94 19.72 -2.82
C ASN A 88 -7.15 20.95 -3.71
N GLN A 89 -6.64 20.92 -4.95
CA GLN A 89 -6.89 21.89 -6.02
C GLN A 89 -8.06 21.44 -6.89
#